data_AF-A0AAV5G3R0-F1
#
_entry.id   AF-A0AAV5G3R0-F1
#
_cell.length_a   1.000
_cell.length_b   1.000
_cell.length_c   1.000
_cell.angle_alpha   90.00
_cell.angle_beta   90.00
_cell.angle_gamma   90.00
#
_symmetry.space_group_name_H-M   'P 1'
#
loop_
_entity.id
_entity.type
_entity.pdbx_description
1 polymer ?
#
loop_
_entity_poly.entity_id
_entity_poly.type
_entity_poly.pdbx_seq_one_letter_code
_entity_poly.pdbx_strand_id
1 'polypeptide(L)'
;MVIAHAVVAAEAGADIIVLIDEGNGRRIAGIEQRRLARLRSSGQDVGSISLVNTETVLKRAVSDNLITGKAEMRSIYQRLRELDDGLMPIGETGLLSAHLWQK
;
A
#
# COMPACT_ATOMS: atom_id res chain seq x y z
N MET A 1 -4.23 -6.40 -13.11
CA MET A 1 -5.31 -7.40 -12.89
C MET A 1 -5.67 -7.67 -11.42
N VAL A 2 -4.97 -7.14 -10.41
CA VAL A 2 -5.28 -7.39 -8.98
C VAL A 2 -6.52 -6.62 -8.48
N ILE A 3 -6.71 -5.37 -8.93
CA ILE A 3 -7.81 -4.52 -8.43
C ILE A 3 -9.19 -5.11 -8.74
N ALA A 4 -9.40 -5.73 -9.91
CA ALA A 4 -10.68 -6.33 -10.25
C ALA A 4 -11.09 -7.43 -9.26
N HIS A 5 -10.15 -8.27 -8.83
CA HIS A 5 -10.41 -9.31 -7.84
C HIS A 5 -10.75 -8.72 -6.46
N ALA A 6 -10.03 -7.66 -6.06
CA ALA A 6 -10.32 -6.95 -4.82
C ALA A 6 -11.72 -6.31 -4.83
N VAL A 7 -12.15 -5.77 -5.96
CA VAL A 7 -13.51 -5.21 -6.14
C VAL A 7 -14.57 -6.29 -6.00
N VAL A 8 -14.42 -7.42 -6.69
CA VAL A 8 -15.40 -8.52 -6.60
C VAL A 8 -15.52 -9.03 -5.16
N ALA A 9 -14.41 -9.18 -4.45
CA ALA A 9 -14.44 -9.60 -3.04
C ALA A 9 -15.07 -8.53 -2.13
N ALA A 10 -14.81 -7.25 -2.38
CA ALA A 10 -15.41 -6.15 -1.63
C ALA A 10 -16.90 -6.00 -1.90
N GLU A 11 -17.37 -6.20 -3.13
CA GLU A 11 -18.80 -6.26 -3.44
C GLU A 11 -19.51 -7.41 -2.71
N ALA A 12 -18.80 -8.50 -2.44
CA ALA A 12 -19.29 -9.62 -1.63
C ALA A 12 -19.23 -9.38 -0.12
N GLY A 13 -18.90 -8.16 0.33
CA GLY A 13 -18.89 -7.77 1.75
C GLY A 13 -17.51 -7.78 2.43
N ALA A 14 -16.45 -8.20 1.75
CA ALA A 14 -15.13 -8.34 2.40
C ALA A 14 -14.34 -7.02 2.44
N ASP A 15 -13.63 -6.77 3.54
CA ASP A 15 -12.64 -5.70 3.61
C ASP A 15 -11.29 -6.19 3.07
N ILE A 16 -10.83 -5.59 1.98
CA ILE A 16 -9.64 -6.00 1.23
C ILE A 16 -8.55 -4.95 1.34
N ILE A 17 -7.33 -5.39 1.66
CA ILE A 17 -6.13 -4.56 1.56
C ILE A 17 -5.35 -5.01 0.32
N VAL A 18 -5.02 -4.08 -0.56
CA VAL A 18 -4.19 -4.33 -1.74
C VAL A 18 -2.85 -3.63 -1.56
N LEU A 19 -1.77 -4.40 -1.66
CA LEU A 19 -0.42 -3.88 -1.81
C LEU A 19 -0.15 -3.56 -3.28
N ILE A 20 0.04 -2.29 -3.61
CA ILE A 20 0.29 -1.84 -4.98
C ILE A 20 1.13 -0.55 -5.02
N ASP A 21 2.23 -0.60 -5.76
CA ASP A 21 3.11 0.55 -5.99
C ASP A 21 2.77 1.30 -7.30
N GLU A 22 2.25 0.59 -8.31
CA GLU A 22 1.97 1.12 -9.64
C GLU A 22 0.86 2.20 -9.67
N GLY A 23 1.14 3.32 -10.34
CA GLY A 23 0.33 4.53 -10.29
C GLY A 23 -1.06 4.43 -10.94
N ASN A 24 -1.21 3.76 -12.08
CA ASN A 24 -2.50 3.60 -12.73
C ASN A 24 -3.44 2.71 -11.91
N GLY A 25 -2.93 1.63 -11.33
CA GLY A 25 -3.66 0.72 -10.47
C GLY A 25 -4.15 1.42 -9.20
N ARG A 26 -3.33 2.30 -8.60
CA ARG A 26 -3.76 3.17 -7.50
C ARG A 26 -4.90 4.11 -7.92
N ARG A 27 -4.82 4.69 -9.12
CA ARG A 27 -5.89 5.56 -9.65
C ARG A 27 -7.20 4.79 -9.85
N ILE A 28 -7.14 3.62 -10.47
CA ILE A 28 -8.32 2.76 -10.70
C ILE A 28 -8.93 2.34 -9.37
N ALA A 29 -8.12 1.87 -8.44
CA ALA A 29 -8.61 1.49 -7.12
C ALA A 29 -9.22 2.66 -6.35
N GLY A 30 -8.70 3.88 -6.49
CA GLY A 30 -9.33 5.08 -5.91
C GLY A 30 -10.72 5.38 -6.48
N ILE A 31 -10.98 5.07 -7.76
CA ILE A 31 -12.32 5.16 -8.35
C ILE A 31 -13.26 4.14 -7.69
N GLU A 32 -12.81 2.90 -7.54
CA GLU A 32 -13.59 1.82 -6.95
C GLU A 32 -13.84 2.01 -5.45
N GLN A 33 -12.87 2.51 -4.69
CA GLN A 33 -13.05 2.91 -3.28
C GLN A 33 -14.21 3.90 -3.14
N ARG A 34 -14.25 4.93 -3.99
CA ARG A 34 -15.35 5.91 -3.98
C ARG A 34 -16.69 5.28 -4.38
N ARG A 35 -16.68 4.32 -5.32
CA ARG A 35 -17.90 3.61 -5.72
C ARG A 35 -18.44 2.76 -4.56
N LEU A 36 -17.61 1.94 -3.94
CA LEU A 36 -17.98 1.11 -2.78
C LEU A 36 -18.47 1.95 -1.60
N ALA A 37 -17.81 3.08 -1.31
CA ALA A 37 -18.27 4.00 -0.27
C ALA A 37 -19.68 4.55 -0.54
N ARG A 38 -20.01 4.87 -1.81
CA ARG A 38 -21.37 5.30 -2.18
C ARG A 38 -22.38 4.17 -1.98
N LEU A 39 -22.07 2.94 -2.42
CA LEU A 39 -22.95 1.78 -2.23
C LEU A 39 -23.22 1.52 -0.74
N ARG A 40 -22.17 1.55 0.09
CA ARG A 40 -22.29 1.43 1.55
C ARG A 40 -23.17 2.55 2.13
N SER A 41 -22.99 3.80 1.69
CA SER A 41 -23.83 4.92 2.15
C SER A 41 -25.30 4.81 1.73
N SER A 42 -25.60 4.04 0.67
CA SER A 42 -26.97 3.73 0.24
C SER A 42 -27.58 2.51 0.95
N GLY A 43 -26.90 1.97 1.97
CA GLY A 43 -27.37 0.84 2.77
C GLY A 43 -27.10 -0.54 2.16
N GLN A 44 -26.26 -0.62 1.13
CA GLN A 44 -25.80 -1.92 0.63
C GLN A 44 -24.74 -2.51 1.54
N ASP A 45 -24.83 -3.82 1.76
CA ASP A 45 -23.86 -4.59 2.53
C ASP A 45 -22.64 -4.92 1.67
N VAL A 46 -21.76 -3.93 1.49
CA VAL A 46 -20.50 -4.06 0.77
C VAL A 46 -19.32 -3.78 1.69
N GLY A 47 -18.23 -4.46 1.39
CA GLY A 47 -16.92 -4.29 2.00
C GLY A 47 -16.20 -3.03 1.55
N SER A 48 -14.90 -3.00 1.77
CA SER A 48 -14.04 -1.86 1.42
C SER A 48 -12.77 -2.32 0.74
N ILE A 49 -12.14 -1.40 0.03
CA ILE A 49 -10.78 -1.59 -0.48
C ILE A 49 -9.91 -0.56 0.21
N SER A 50 -8.75 -0.99 0.71
CA SER A 50 -7.69 -0.14 1.21
C SER A 50 -6.42 -0.38 0.41
N LEU A 51 -5.68 0.69 0.12
CA LEU A 51 -4.43 0.58 -0.63
C LEU A 51 -3.27 0.86 0.30
N VAL A 52 -2.29 -0.03 0.27
CA VAL A 52 -0.98 0.18 0.86
C VAL A 52 0.07 0.02 -0.23
N ASN A 53 1.25 0.58 0.00
CA ASN A 53 2.38 0.49 -0.91
C ASN A 53 3.60 -0.04 -0.15
N THR A 54 4.68 -0.35 -0.87
CA THR A 54 5.90 -0.90 -0.27
C THR A 54 6.46 0.03 0.81
N GLU A 55 6.41 1.35 0.60
CA GLU A 55 6.82 2.32 1.61
C GLU A 55 6.00 2.19 2.92
N THR A 56 4.68 1.99 2.82
CA THR A 56 3.80 1.81 3.99
C THR A 56 4.20 0.58 4.80
N VAL A 57 4.45 -0.55 4.12
CA VAL A 57 4.86 -1.81 4.76
C VAL A 57 6.21 -1.66 5.45
N LEU A 58 7.18 -1.04 4.77
CA LEU A 58 8.52 -0.85 5.33
C LEU A 58 8.55 0.15 6.49
N LYS A 59 7.73 1.21 6.46
CA LYS A 59 7.53 2.10 7.62
C LYS A 59 6.98 1.33 8.81
N ARG A 60 5.98 0.47 8.59
CA ARG A 60 5.40 -0.36 9.64
C ARG A 60 6.43 -1.33 10.23
N ALA A 61 7.26 -1.95 9.40
CA ALA A 61 8.33 -2.82 9.85
C ALA A 61 9.35 -2.11 10.76
N VAL A 62 9.64 -0.83 10.53
CA VAL A 62 10.46 -0.03 11.46
C VAL A 62 9.74 0.18 12.80
N SER A 63 8.45 0.55 12.76
CA SER A 63 7.64 0.71 13.99
C SER A 63 7.54 -0.59 14.80
N ASP A 64 7.50 -1.74 14.13
CA ASP A 64 7.46 -3.06 14.75
C ASP A 64 8.86 -3.59 15.12
N ASN A 65 9.92 -2.77 14.99
CA ASN A 65 11.34 -3.11 15.26
C ASN A 65 11.88 -4.28 14.42
N LEU A 66 11.28 -4.58 13.27
CA LEU A 66 11.74 -5.61 12.33
C LEU A 66 12.87 -5.10 11.41
N ILE A 67 12.98 -3.78 11.23
CA ILE A 67 14.09 -3.13 10.56
C ILE A 67 14.67 -2.10 11.52
N THR A 68 15.95 -2.25 11.84
CA THR A 68 16.58 -1.58 12.98
C THR A 68 17.46 -0.39 12.58
N GLY A 69 17.76 -0.23 11.30
CA GLY A 69 18.54 0.91 10.84
C GLY A 69 18.40 1.26 9.36
N LYS A 70 18.85 2.49 9.03
CA LYS A 70 18.83 3.03 7.66
C LYS A 70 19.68 2.21 6.67
N ALA A 71 20.77 1.60 7.14
CA ALA A 71 21.62 0.75 6.29
C ALA A 71 20.88 -0.52 5.86
N GLU A 72 20.22 -1.19 6.80
CA GLU A 72 19.37 -2.35 6.55
C GLU A 72 18.20 -1.99 5.62
N MET A 73 17.51 -0.87 5.88
CA MET A 73 16.44 -0.35 5.01
C MET A 73 16.91 -0.16 3.56
N ARG A 74 18.09 0.44 3.35
CA ARG A 74 18.65 0.61 1.99
C ARG A 74 18.90 -0.72 1.31
N SER A 75 19.47 -1.69 2.02
CA SER A 75 19.75 -3.02 1.47
C SER A 75 18.47 -3.76 1.05
N ILE A 76 17.44 -3.74 1.92
CA ILE A 76 16.14 -4.34 1.62
C ILE A 76 15.49 -3.65 0.42
N TYR A 77 15.43 -2.32 0.43
CA TYR A 77 14.78 -1.55 -0.63
C TYR A 77 15.46 -1.75 -1.99
N GLN A 78 16.78 -1.82 -2.03
CA GLN A 78 17.53 -2.07 -3.25
C GLN A 78 17.15 -3.44 -3.86
N ARG A 79 17.09 -4.49 -3.05
CA ARG A 79 16.70 -5.84 -3.50
C ARG A 79 15.26 -5.88 -4.03
N LEU A 80 14.35 -5.11 -3.42
CA LEU A 80 12.97 -5.00 -3.91
C LEU A 80 12.92 -4.28 -5.26
N ARG A 81 13.64 -3.17 -5.40
CA ARG A 81 13.69 -2.37 -6.64
C ARG A 81 14.30 -3.12 -7.82
N GLU A 82 15.23 -4.03 -7.57
CA GLU A 82 15.78 -4.90 -8.62
C GLU A 82 14.72 -5.82 -9.24
N LEU A 83 13.58 -6.02 -8.57
CA LEU A 83 12.47 -6.88 -9.00
C LEU A 83 11.19 -6.11 -9.37
N ASP A 84 11.10 -4.84 -9.00
CA ASP A 84 9.91 -3.99 -9.17
C ASP A 84 10.30 -2.58 -9.66
N ASP A 85 10.00 -2.31 -10.92
CA ASP A 85 10.24 -1.03 -11.59
C ASP A 85 9.22 0.05 -11.21
N GLY A 86 8.13 -0.33 -10.51
CA GLY A 86 7.12 0.58 -9.97
C GLY A 86 7.56 1.32 -8.71
N LEU A 87 8.66 0.90 -8.07
CA LEU A 87 9.19 1.59 -6.90
C LEU A 87 9.87 2.91 -7.30
N MET A 88 9.78 3.94 -6.45
CA MET A 88 10.51 5.21 -6.64
C MET A 88 11.93 5.13 -6.05
N PRO A 89 12.90 5.95 -6.48
CA PRO A 89 14.21 6.00 -5.81
C PRO A 89 14.04 6.19 -4.30
N ILE A 90 14.82 5.47 -3.48
CA ILE A 90 14.62 5.49 -2.01
C ILE A 90 14.71 6.91 -1.41
N GLY A 91 15.50 7.79 -2.03
CA GLY A 91 15.64 9.20 -1.62
C GLY A 91 14.38 10.04 -1.83
N GLU A 92 13.46 9.59 -2.69
CA GLU A 92 12.16 10.22 -2.94
C GLU A 92 11.06 9.67 -2.02
N THR A 93 11.40 8.71 -1.15
CA THR A 93 10.48 8.14 -0.15
C THR A 93 10.73 8.73 1.23
N GLY A 94 9.79 8.53 2.16
CA GLY A 94 9.98 8.84 3.57
C GLY A 94 10.85 7.84 4.34
N LEU A 95 11.37 6.78 3.73
CA LEU A 95 12.01 5.66 4.43
C LEU A 95 13.34 6.02 5.11
N LEU A 96 14.01 7.08 4.67
CA LEU A 96 15.29 7.54 5.25
C LEU A 96 15.15 8.80 6.11
N SER A 97 13.93 9.33 6.22
CA SER A 97 13.62 10.54 6.97
C SER A 97 13.96 10.39 8.45
N ALA A 98 14.42 11.45 9.12
CA ALA A 98 14.84 11.36 10.53
C ALA A 98 13.70 10.90 11.46
N HIS A 99 12.48 11.39 11.24
CA HIS A 99 11.32 11.10 12.10
C HIS A 99 10.97 9.61 12.17
N LEU A 100 11.24 8.84 11.12
CA LEU A 100 10.94 7.40 11.11
C LEU A 100 11.87 6.60 12.06
N TRP A 101 13.05 7.13 12.37
CA TRP A 101 14.09 6.44 13.14
C TRP A 101 14.34 7.07 14.51
N GLN A 102 13.58 8.11 14.86
CA GLN A 102 13.58 8.69 16.20
C GLN A 102 12.65 7.84 17.07
N LYS A 103 13.20 7.22 18.12
CA LYS A 103 12.45 6.48 19.13
C LYS A 103 12.08 7.42 20.28
#